data_AF-A0A497R7M7-F1
#
_entry.id   AF-A0A497R7M7-F1
#
_cell.length_a   1.000
_cell.length_b   1.000
_cell.length_c   1.000
_cell.angle_alpha   90.00
_cell.angle_beta   90.00
_cell.angle_gamma   90.00
#
_symmetry.space_group_name_H-M   'P 1'
#
loop_
_entity.id
_entity.type
_entity.pdbx_description
1 polymer ?
#
loop_
_entity_poly.entity_id
_entity_poly.type
_entity_poly.pdbx_seq_one_letter_code
_entity_poly.pdbx_strand_id
1 'polypeptide(L)'
;MLVAKVSLMEKNMPRKWYSVKELENQLIIETRNHTITIRRDDEGIEIKNKRLFSHSIHNSMLISYVNKLRKKGITRLNADCSAIKGRDKSIPLLFNNKRADVVYYEDNKLCIVEIKNCHEIGLERTAQQLKEYVNHADKVILVVPKKCVNDAKDLLIILGLQTKVEVDTYD
;
A
#
# COMPACT_ATOMS: atom_id res chain seq x y z
N MET A 1 -7.12 -25.34 -33.49
CA MET A 1 -6.36 -24.08 -33.48
C MET A 1 -7.31 -22.96 -33.07
N LEU A 2 -7.40 -22.63 -31.77
CA LEU A 2 -8.26 -21.54 -31.30
C LEU A 2 -7.57 -20.21 -31.60
N VAL A 3 -8.01 -19.53 -32.67
CA VAL A 3 -7.59 -18.16 -32.97
C VAL A 3 -8.43 -17.23 -32.09
N ALA A 4 -7.94 -16.92 -30.90
CA ALA A 4 -8.53 -15.86 -30.07
C ALA A 4 -8.22 -14.51 -30.74
N LYS A 5 -9.08 -14.09 -31.65
CA LYS A 5 -9.03 -12.76 -32.26
C LYS A 5 -9.48 -11.76 -31.20
N VAL A 6 -8.52 -11.20 -30.45
CA VAL A 6 -8.79 -10.07 -29.54
C VAL A 6 -9.11 -8.85 -30.39
N SER A 7 -10.35 -8.76 -30.86
CA SER A 7 -10.89 -7.59 -31.53
C SER A 7 -11.37 -6.60 -30.46
N LEU A 8 -10.43 -5.96 -29.78
CA LEU A 8 -10.71 -4.79 -28.98
C LEU A 8 -10.55 -3.56 -29.86
N MET A 9 -11.68 -3.12 -30.43
CA MET A 9 -11.98 -1.75 -30.85
C MET A 9 -10.75 -0.85 -31.08
N GLU A 10 -10.07 -1.05 -32.21
CA GLU A 10 -8.86 -0.31 -32.60
C GLU A 10 -9.09 1.17 -32.97
N LYS A 11 -10.32 1.68 -32.94
CA LYS A 11 -10.59 2.96 -33.60
C LYS A 11 -10.33 4.23 -32.80
N ASN A 12 -10.07 4.20 -31.48
CA ASN A 12 -9.89 5.46 -30.72
C ASN A 12 -9.05 5.41 -29.42
N MET A 13 -8.23 4.38 -29.15
CA MET A 13 -7.43 4.36 -27.90
C MET A 13 -5.95 4.69 -28.10
N PRO A 14 -5.39 5.69 -27.39
CA PRO A 14 -3.97 6.03 -27.47
C PRO A 14 -3.09 4.94 -26.81
N ARG A 15 -2.01 4.58 -27.52
CA ARG A 15 -0.79 3.83 -27.12
C ARG A 15 -0.90 2.90 -25.88
N LYS A 16 -0.87 1.59 -26.16
CA LYS A 16 -0.79 0.39 -25.29
C LYS A 16 -0.51 0.63 -23.78
N TRP A 17 -1.56 0.49 -22.97
CA TRP A 17 -1.53 0.44 -21.49
C TRP A 17 -1.52 -0.99 -20.92
N TYR A 18 -1.09 -1.96 -21.72
CA TYR A 18 -1.14 -3.37 -21.34
C TYR A 18 0.07 -4.15 -21.82
N SER A 19 0.47 -5.15 -21.03
CA SER A 19 1.42 -6.19 -21.40
C SER A 19 0.66 -7.49 -21.66
N VAL A 20 1.18 -8.31 -22.57
CA VAL A 20 0.67 -9.65 -22.83
C VAL A 20 1.83 -10.62 -22.69
N LYS A 21 1.65 -11.67 -21.88
CA LYS A 21 2.62 -12.75 -21.72
C LYS A 21 1.93 -14.07 -22.01
N GLU A 22 2.48 -14.81 -22.96
CA GLU A 22 2.03 -16.15 -23.29
C GLU A 22 2.97 -17.17 -22.64
N LEU A 23 2.39 -18.13 -21.93
CA LEU A 23 3.06 -19.25 -21.31
C LEU A 23 2.37 -20.53 -21.78
N GLU A 24 3.05 -21.67 -21.63
CA GLU A 24 2.67 -22.97 -22.22
C GLU A 24 1.17 -23.30 -22.08
N ASN A 25 0.57 -23.00 -20.92
CA ASN A 25 -0.84 -23.27 -20.60
C ASN A 25 -1.68 -22.03 -20.23
N GLN A 26 -1.14 -20.81 -20.37
CA GLN A 26 -1.86 -19.60 -19.95
C GLN A 26 -1.50 -18.35 -20.75
N LEU A 27 -2.50 -17.48 -20.94
CA LEU A 27 -2.34 -16.13 -21.46
C LEU A 27 -2.59 -15.12 -20.34
N ILE A 28 -1.61 -14.26 -20.06
CA ILE A 28 -1.70 -13.22 -19.04
C ILE A 28 -1.76 -11.87 -19.73
N ILE A 29 -2.82 -11.10 -19.46
CA ILE A 29 -2.99 -9.72 -19.92
C ILE A 29 -2.94 -8.82 -18.70
N GLU A 30 -1.90 -8.00 -18.59
CA GLU A 30 -1.81 -7.02 -17.52
C GLU A 30 -2.22 -5.65 -18.05
N THR A 31 -3.17 -5.04 -17.37
CA THR A 31 -3.54 -3.63 -17.59
C THR A 31 -3.08 -2.81 -16.38
N ARG A 32 -3.33 -1.48 -16.42
CA ARG A 32 -3.12 -0.60 -15.27
C ARG A 32 -3.84 -1.06 -14.00
N ASN A 33 -5.05 -1.62 -14.13
CA ASN A 33 -5.92 -1.90 -12.97
C ASN A 33 -6.27 -3.39 -12.80
N HIS A 34 -5.95 -4.24 -13.77
CA HIS A 34 -6.34 -5.64 -13.76
C HIS A 34 -5.22 -6.54 -14.26
N THR A 35 -5.19 -7.77 -13.78
CA THR A 35 -4.49 -8.88 -14.42
C THR A 35 -5.55 -9.91 -14.82
N ILE A 36 -5.61 -10.24 -16.09
CA ILE A 36 -6.51 -11.25 -16.65
C ILE A 36 -5.65 -12.46 -17.00
N THR A 37 -5.95 -13.61 -16.41
CA THR A 37 -5.30 -14.88 -16.74
C THR A 37 -6.32 -15.79 -17.41
N ILE A 38 -6.03 -16.22 -18.64
CA ILE A 38 -6.84 -17.17 -19.40
C ILE A 38 -6.06 -18.48 -19.44
N ARG A 39 -6.60 -19.54 -18.85
CA ARG A 39 -6.02 -20.88 -18.85
C ARG A 39 -6.58 -21.68 -20.03
N ARG A 40 -5.75 -22.50 -20.69
CA ARG A 40 -6.12 -23.21 -21.95
C ARG A 40 -6.91 -24.50 -21.72
N ASP A 41 -6.94 -24.95 -20.49
CA ASP A 41 -7.32 -26.28 -19.99
C ASP A 41 -8.74 -26.29 -19.38
N ASP A 42 -9.64 -25.45 -19.90
CA ASP A 42 -11.04 -25.32 -19.47
C ASP A 42 -11.25 -24.90 -17.99
N GLU A 43 -10.18 -24.59 -17.24
CA GLU A 43 -10.21 -24.16 -15.83
C GLU A 43 -10.66 -22.69 -15.60
N GLY A 44 -11.02 -21.97 -16.67
CA GLY A 44 -11.69 -20.68 -16.59
C GLY A 44 -10.80 -19.44 -16.74
N ILE A 45 -11.46 -18.27 -16.68
CA ILE A 45 -10.84 -16.94 -16.78
C ILE A 45 -10.73 -16.36 -15.37
N GLU A 46 -9.51 -16.06 -14.92
CA GLU A 46 -9.26 -15.41 -13.64
C GLU A 46 -8.99 -13.92 -13.86
N ILE A 47 -9.83 -13.05 -13.30
CA ILE A 47 -9.67 -11.59 -13.38
C ILE A 47 -9.33 -11.06 -11.99
N LYS A 48 -8.09 -10.63 -11.80
CA LYS A 48 -7.65 -9.95 -10.57
C LYS A 48 -7.73 -8.45 -10.75
N ASN A 49 -8.52 -7.78 -9.92
CA ASN A 49 -8.50 -6.33 -9.81
C ASN A 49 -7.32 -5.91 -8.91
N LYS A 50 -6.31 -5.27 -9.50
CA LYS A 50 -5.09 -4.82 -8.81
C LYS A 50 -5.40 -3.87 -7.65
N ARG A 51 -6.46 -3.05 -7.74
CA ARG A 51 -6.86 -2.14 -6.65
C ARG A 51 -7.49 -2.86 -5.47
N LEU A 52 -8.37 -3.82 -5.72
CA LEU A 52 -9.00 -4.61 -4.65
C LEU A 52 -7.96 -5.52 -3.97
N PHE A 53 -7.06 -6.10 -4.76
CA PHE A 53 -5.95 -6.91 -4.24
C PHE A 53 -4.96 -6.06 -3.43
N SER A 54 -4.61 -4.86 -3.91
CA SER A 54 -3.78 -3.91 -3.17
C SER A 54 -4.43 -3.49 -1.85
N HIS A 55 -5.75 -3.28 -1.81
CA HIS A 55 -6.48 -3.01 -0.56
C HIS A 55 -6.43 -4.21 0.40
N SER A 56 -6.55 -5.44 -0.11
CA SER A 56 -6.45 -6.63 0.76
C SER A 56 -5.05 -6.80 1.35
N ILE A 57 -4.00 -6.52 0.58
CA ILE A 57 -2.61 -6.55 1.08
C ILE A 57 -2.40 -5.43 2.09
N HIS A 58 -2.80 -4.20 1.77
CA HIS A 58 -2.68 -3.05 2.67
C HIS A 58 -3.36 -3.28 4.01
N ASN A 59 -4.60 -3.81 3.98
CA ASN A 59 -5.32 -4.18 5.19
C ASN A 59 -4.59 -5.28 5.98
N SER A 60 -3.99 -6.27 5.32
CA SER A 60 -3.20 -7.30 5.99
C SER A 60 -1.97 -6.70 6.69
N MET A 61 -1.26 -5.77 6.03
CA MET A 61 -0.09 -5.08 6.60
C MET A 61 -0.50 -4.22 7.81
N LEU A 62 -1.58 -3.45 7.68
CA LEU A 62 -2.21 -2.66 8.75
C LEU A 62 -2.56 -3.52 9.96
N ILE A 63 -3.24 -4.65 9.75
CA ILE A 63 -3.62 -5.57 10.83
C ILE A 63 -2.38 -6.14 11.52
N SER A 64 -1.37 -6.57 10.75
CA SER A 64 -0.10 -7.07 11.30
C SER A 64 0.56 -6.02 12.20
N TYR A 65 0.69 -4.80 11.71
CA TYR A 65 1.35 -3.73 12.43
C TYR A 65 0.57 -3.29 13.68
N VAL A 66 -0.76 -3.17 13.60
CA VAL A 66 -1.57 -2.87 14.79
C VAL A 66 -1.50 -3.97 15.84
N ASN A 67 -1.42 -5.24 15.45
CA ASN A 67 -1.18 -6.32 16.39
C ASN A 67 0.21 -6.22 17.05
N LYS A 68 1.24 -5.81 16.31
CA LYS A 68 2.57 -5.52 16.86
C LYS A 68 2.53 -4.37 17.87
N LEU A 69 1.83 -3.27 17.56
CA LEU A 69 1.64 -2.14 18.50
C LEU A 69 0.91 -2.56 19.78
N ARG A 70 -0.13 -3.38 19.66
CA ARG A 70 -0.85 -3.91 20.83
C ARG A 70 0.01 -4.78 21.73
N LYS A 71 0.84 -5.63 21.14
CA LYS A 71 1.82 -6.44 21.89
C LYS A 71 2.84 -5.57 22.63
N LYS A 72 3.10 -4.34 22.15
CA LYS A 72 3.92 -3.33 22.84
C LYS A 72 3.16 -2.56 23.94
N GLY A 73 1.87 -2.83 24.14
CA GLY A 73 1.05 -2.14 25.14
C GLY A 73 0.29 -0.91 24.64
N ILE A 74 0.34 -0.61 23.33
CA ILE A 74 -0.44 0.50 22.77
C ILE A 74 -1.93 0.13 22.73
N THR A 75 -2.72 0.79 23.57
CA THR A 75 -4.17 0.54 23.70
C THR A 75 -5.02 1.59 23.02
N ARG A 76 -4.54 2.84 22.92
CA ARG A 76 -5.28 3.97 22.38
C ARG A 76 -4.79 4.34 20.98
N LEU A 77 -5.45 3.79 19.96
CA LEU A 77 -5.10 3.99 18.55
C LEU A 77 -6.33 4.05 17.66
N ASN A 78 -6.21 4.74 16.53
CA ASN A 78 -7.12 4.67 15.39
C ASN A 78 -6.37 4.15 14.16
N ALA A 79 -7.09 3.54 13.22
CA ALA A 79 -6.51 3.01 11.99
C ALA A 79 -7.51 3.03 10.83
N ASP A 80 -7.01 3.23 9.62
CA ASP A 80 -7.78 3.30 8.38
C ASP A 80 -8.18 1.91 7.83
N CYS A 81 -8.56 1.01 8.74
CA CYS A 81 -9.06 -0.31 8.40
C CYS A 81 -10.25 -0.67 9.28
N SER A 82 -11.40 -0.96 8.66
CA SER A 82 -12.62 -1.32 9.39
C SER A 82 -12.54 -2.63 10.17
N ALA A 83 -11.71 -3.56 9.69
CA ALA A 83 -11.50 -4.88 10.32
C ALA A 83 -10.78 -4.81 11.68
N ILE A 84 -10.10 -3.70 11.97
CA ILE A 84 -9.41 -3.50 13.25
C ILE A 84 -10.44 -3.17 14.33
N LYS A 85 -10.65 -4.11 15.26
CA LYS A 85 -11.52 -3.97 16.44
C LYS A 85 -10.89 -3.02 17.46
N GLY A 86 -11.68 -2.32 18.28
CA GLY A 86 -11.15 -1.50 19.39
C GLY A 86 -10.38 -0.25 18.96
N ARG A 87 -10.80 0.38 17.86
CA ARG A 87 -10.25 1.68 17.41
C ARG A 87 -10.85 2.82 18.21
N ASP A 88 -10.02 3.75 18.64
CA ASP A 88 -10.42 5.02 19.24
C ASP A 88 -10.71 6.04 18.12
N LYS A 89 -11.98 6.13 17.71
CA LYS A 89 -12.41 7.05 16.65
C LYS A 89 -12.32 8.53 17.03
N SER A 90 -12.04 8.87 18.29
CA SER A 90 -11.80 10.25 18.70
C SER A 90 -10.46 10.79 18.19
N ILE A 91 -9.51 9.91 17.86
CA ILE A 91 -8.21 10.29 17.27
C ILE A 91 -8.39 10.52 15.76
N PRO A 92 -8.04 11.71 15.24
CA PRO A 92 -8.17 11.99 13.81
C PRO A 92 -7.18 11.15 12.99
N LEU A 93 -7.65 10.67 11.83
CA LEU A 93 -6.79 10.06 10.81
C LEU A 93 -6.45 11.05 9.68
N LEU A 94 -7.13 12.19 9.61
CA LEU A 94 -6.96 13.17 8.54
C LEU A 94 -6.14 14.35 9.03
N PHE A 95 -5.01 14.60 8.37
CA PHE A 95 -4.13 15.73 8.62
C PHE A 95 -4.08 16.57 7.34
N ASN A 96 -4.69 17.75 7.40
CA ASN A 96 -5.04 18.55 6.23
C ASN A 96 -5.82 17.72 5.20
N ASN A 97 -5.17 17.27 4.12
CA ASN A 97 -5.77 16.46 3.06
C ASN A 97 -5.12 15.07 2.91
N LYS A 98 -4.31 14.66 3.88
CA LYS A 98 -3.61 13.36 3.89
C LYS A 98 -4.16 12.51 5.02
N ARG A 99 -4.59 11.30 4.67
CA ARG A 99 -5.13 10.33 5.62
C ARG A 99 -4.02 9.36 6.02
N ALA A 100 -3.76 9.28 7.31
CA ALA A 100 -2.80 8.36 7.90
C ALA A 100 -3.38 6.94 8.03
N ASP A 101 -2.50 5.95 7.97
CA ASP A 101 -2.83 4.54 8.10
C ASP A 101 -3.15 4.14 9.54
N VAL A 102 -2.29 4.56 10.49
CA VAL A 102 -2.52 4.37 11.94
C VAL A 102 -2.08 5.64 12.68
N VAL A 103 -2.84 6.01 13.71
CA VAL A 103 -2.50 7.10 14.62
C VAL A 103 -2.69 6.61 16.05
N TYR A 104 -1.72 6.84 16.91
CA TYR A 104 -1.80 6.43 18.32
C TYR A 104 -1.07 7.40 19.23
N TYR A 105 -1.30 7.25 20.53
CA TYR A 105 -0.54 7.96 21.56
C TYR A 105 0.38 6.98 22.30
N GLU A 106 1.63 7.38 22.48
CA GLU A 106 2.62 6.72 23.34
C GLU A 106 3.24 7.81 24.22
N ASP A 107 3.14 7.66 25.53
CA ASP A 107 3.61 8.67 26.50
C ASP A 107 3.12 10.11 26.20
N ASN A 108 1.82 10.24 25.88
CA ASN A 108 1.15 11.49 25.46
C ASN A 108 1.69 12.14 24.17
N LYS A 109 2.58 11.47 23.43
CA LYS A 109 3.08 11.93 22.12
C LYS A 109 2.23 11.35 21.00
N LEU A 110 1.84 12.21 20.07
CA LEU A 110 1.10 11.80 18.88
C LEU A 110 2.06 11.10 17.91
N CYS A 111 1.76 9.83 17.65
CA CYS A 111 2.50 9.00 16.72
C CYS A 111 1.64 8.77 15.46
N ILE A 112 2.15 9.18 14.30
CA ILE A 112 1.55 8.90 12.99
C ILE A 112 2.35 7.79 12.31
N VAL A 113 1.65 6.80 11.81
CA VAL A 113 2.22 5.67 11.07
C VAL A 113 1.69 5.68 9.65
N GLU A 114 2.59 5.55 8.70
CA GLU A 114 2.28 5.34 7.29
C GLU A 114 2.90 4.02 6.85
N ILE A 115 2.10 3.13 6.26
CA ILE A 115 2.50 1.79 5.85
C ILE A 115 2.63 1.77 4.32
N LYS A 116 3.71 1.19 3.82
CA LYS A 116 3.97 1.09 2.39
C LYS A 116 4.47 -0.30 2.02
N ASN A 117 4.00 -0.82 0.90
CA ASN A 117 4.71 -1.90 0.23
C ASN A 117 5.90 -1.36 -0.59
N CYS A 118 6.77 -2.25 -1.06
CA CYS A 118 7.99 -1.84 -1.78
C CYS A 118 7.75 -0.98 -3.03
N HIS A 119 6.61 -1.16 -3.72
CA HIS A 119 6.28 -0.37 -4.90
C HIS A 119 5.84 1.06 -4.57
N GLU A 120 5.56 1.36 -3.30
CA GLU A 120 5.01 2.65 -2.90
C GLU A 120 6.02 3.60 -2.26
N ILE A 121 7.15 3.09 -1.77
CA ILE A 121 8.15 3.87 -1.02
C ILE A 121 8.62 5.08 -1.86
N GLY A 122 9.04 4.86 -3.11
CA GLY A 122 9.54 5.92 -4.00
C GLY A 122 8.47 6.80 -4.66
N LEU A 123 7.19 6.63 -4.34
CA LEU A 123 6.14 7.42 -4.99
C LEU A 123 6.06 8.84 -4.41
N GLU A 124 5.83 9.82 -5.28
CA GLU A 124 5.68 11.23 -4.88
C GLU A 124 4.60 11.42 -3.80
N ARG A 125 3.51 10.65 -3.88
CA ARG A 125 2.44 10.67 -2.86
C ARG A 125 2.97 10.34 -1.45
N THR A 126 3.90 9.38 -1.34
CA THR A 126 4.50 8.96 -0.07
C THR A 126 5.35 10.09 0.48
N ALA A 127 6.15 10.75 -0.36
CA ALA A 127 6.93 11.91 0.02
C ALA A 127 6.04 13.07 0.52
N GLN A 128 4.94 13.36 -0.17
CA GLN A 128 3.98 14.38 0.24
C GLN A 128 3.30 14.04 1.58
N GLN A 129 2.93 12.77 1.80
CA GLN A 129 2.35 12.32 3.07
C GLN A 129 3.33 12.48 4.23
N LEU A 130 4.57 12.02 4.07
CA LEU A 130 5.58 12.11 5.13
C LEU A 130 5.91 13.55 5.50
N LYS A 131 6.08 14.43 4.50
CA LYS A 131 6.30 15.87 4.72
C LYS A 131 5.14 16.54 5.45
N GLU A 132 3.90 16.08 5.20
CA GLU A 132 2.73 16.59 5.90
C GLU A 132 2.75 16.14 7.36
N TYR A 133 2.90 14.84 7.62
CA TYR A 133 2.79 14.27 8.96
C TYR A 133 3.84 14.80 9.94
N VAL A 134 5.07 15.08 9.48
CA VAL A 134 6.13 15.64 10.35
C VAL A 134 5.81 17.03 10.90
N ASN A 135 4.79 17.72 10.35
CA ASN A 135 4.32 19.00 10.88
C ASN A 135 3.23 18.86 11.95
N HIS A 136 2.62 17.68 12.09
CA HIS A 136 1.48 17.45 12.98
C HIS A 136 1.76 16.46 14.10
N ALA A 137 2.77 15.60 13.95
CA ALA A 137 3.08 14.56 14.91
C ALA A 137 4.39 14.81 15.65
N ASP A 138 4.44 14.37 16.91
CA ASP A 138 5.70 14.28 17.66
C ASP A 138 6.62 13.21 17.08
N LYS A 139 6.03 12.16 16.49
CA LYS A 139 6.74 11.03 15.89
C LYS A 139 6.03 10.55 14.63
N VAL A 140 6.79 10.39 13.55
CA VAL A 140 6.32 9.79 12.30
C VAL A 140 7.08 8.50 12.06
N ILE A 141 6.35 7.44 11.71
CA ILE A 141 6.92 6.11 11.46
C ILE A 141 6.52 5.67 10.06
N LEU A 142 7.50 5.43 9.20
CA LEU A 142 7.30 4.78 7.91
C LEU A 142 7.51 3.27 8.09
N VAL A 143 6.44 2.49 7.92
CA VAL A 143 6.48 1.04 8.06
C VAL A 143 6.55 0.39 6.69
N VAL A 144 7.58 -0.43 6.50
CA VAL A 144 7.86 -1.10 5.21
C VAL A 144 8.17 -2.57 5.44
N PRO A 145 8.08 -3.44 4.42
CA PRO A 145 8.60 -4.79 4.56
C PRO A 145 10.10 -4.76 4.81
N LYS A 146 10.60 -5.72 5.61
CA LYS A 146 12.00 -5.81 6.04
C LYS A 146 13.01 -5.69 4.91
N LYS A 147 12.71 -6.28 3.75
CA LYS A 147 13.57 -6.23 2.55
C LYS A 147 13.71 -4.84 1.91
N CYS A 148 12.82 -3.90 2.24
CA CYS A 148 12.75 -2.56 1.66
C CYS A 148 13.12 -1.45 2.67
N VAL A 149 13.73 -1.81 3.81
CA VAL A 149 14.20 -0.87 4.83
C VAL A 149 15.28 0.08 4.30
N ASN A 150 16.20 -0.41 3.46
CA ASN A 150 17.26 0.44 2.89
C ASN A 150 16.68 1.47 1.92
N ASP A 151 15.81 1.03 1.00
CA ASP A 151 15.10 1.93 0.07
C ASP A 151 14.31 3.02 0.81
N ALA A 152 13.67 2.65 1.93
CA ALA A 152 12.96 3.60 2.79
C ALA A 152 13.91 4.61 3.44
N LYS A 153 15.06 4.17 3.95
CA LYS A 153 16.08 5.07 4.53
C LYS A 153 16.65 6.01 3.48
N ASP A 154 16.96 5.51 2.28
CA ASP A 154 17.48 6.31 1.18
C ASP A 154 16.48 7.38 0.76
N LEU A 155 15.19 7.03 0.66
CA LEU A 155 14.12 8.01 0.45
C LEU A 155 14.12 9.10 1.53
N LEU A 156 14.20 8.72 2.81
CA LEU A 156 14.18 9.70 3.91
C LEU A 156 15.37 10.65 3.85
N ILE A 157 16.55 10.16 3.45
CA ILE A 157 17.74 11.01 3.23
C ILE A 157 17.48 12.00 2.09
N ILE A 158 16.97 11.52 0.95
CA ILE A 158 16.64 12.38 -0.22
C ILE A 158 15.61 13.46 0.16
N LEU A 159 14.66 13.14 1.03
CA LEU A 159 13.63 14.07 1.49
C LEU A 159 14.09 14.99 2.63
N GLY A 160 15.27 14.76 3.22
CA GLY A 160 15.74 15.49 4.40
C GLY A 160 14.93 15.19 5.68
N LEU A 161 14.35 13.99 5.77
CA LEU A 161 13.45 13.55 6.84
C LEU A 161 14.05 12.45 7.74
N GLN A 162 15.29 12.04 7.52
CA GLN A 162 15.95 10.94 8.22
C GLN A 162 16.07 11.11 9.74
N THR A 163 15.95 12.34 10.25
CA THR A 163 15.93 12.64 11.70
C THR A 163 14.52 12.85 12.26
N LYS A 164 13.51 12.93 11.40
CA LYS A 164 12.11 13.22 11.75
C LYS A 164 11.18 12.03 11.57
N VAL A 165 11.58 11.07 10.75
CA VAL A 165 10.81 9.87 10.42
C VAL A 165 11.63 8.63 10.78
N GLU A 166 11.06 7.76 11.60
CA GLU A 166 11.63 6.46 11.90
C GLU A 166 11.18 5.42 10.88
N VAL A 167 12.00 4.39 10.64
CA VAL A 167 11.63 3.24 9.80
C VAL A 167 11.42 2.02 10.70
N ASP A 168 10.25 1.38 10.57
CA ASP A 168 9.92 0.12 11.24
C ASP A 168 9.41 -0.91 10.21
N THR A 169 9.20 -2.15 10.63
CA THR A 169 8.68 -3.23 9.79
C THR A 169 7.38 -3.81 10.31
N TYR A 170 6.54 -4.30 9.41
CA TYR A 170 5.33 -5.06 9.76
C TYR A 170 5.52 -6.58 9.72
N ASP A 171 6.69 -7.03 9.24
CA ASP A 171 7.15 -8.41 9.10
C ASP A 171 8.57 -8.61 9.68
#